data_AF-A0A960ERP8-F1
#
_entry.id   AF-A0A960ERP8-F1
#
_cell.length_a   1.000
_cell.length_b   1.000
_cell.length_c   1.000
_cell.angle_alpha   90.00
_cell.angle_beta   90.00
_cell.angle_gamma   90.00
#
_symmetry.space_group_name_H-M   'P 1'
#
loop_
_entity.id
_entity.type
_entity.pdbx_description
1 polymer ?
#
loop_
_entity_poly.entity_id
_entity_poly.type
_entity_poly.pdbx_seq_one_letter_code
_entity_poly.pdbx_strand_id
1 'polypeptide(L)'
;FPEVLARTFPSTGGLRLHVLDSTDPDAIAHVVATVPADRTVFVASSKSGGTVETRSHLEFFWERIGVPAQFVAVTDPGSELGQLARDRGFREVFENRTDIGGRYSALSYFGLVPAALTGVDWRALVASADAVAPSLRDGDPTVNAGLRLGAILGTAVRAGRDKVTLLLDHRIATFGLWLEQLLAESTGKQGTGTVPIVDEPLGPTDVYGDDRIFVVIGEPEHPVGVDVLAGAGHPVVEMDLGDETDLGSLALVWELATAVCGAVLGINPFDQPNVAEAKEATNRVLAGDADVTAVPVASLDDVLSAVQPGDYIAIQAYVDPQDPMVDTLSELRVALRDALKVATTFGFGPRFLHSTGQLHKGGPPTGVFLQIVGRNSSDAEIPGRDFTFAELEQAQADGDLLTLHRHGLRVVRTTVDELATARVLT
;
A
#
# COMPACT_ATOMS: atom_id res chain seq x y z
N PHE A 1 2.03 -6.19 5.12
CA PHE A 1 3.09 -6.94 5.81
C PHE A 1 3.02 -8.46 5.60
N PRO A 2 1.86 -9.15 5.73
CA PRO A 2 1.81 -10.60 5.48
C PRO A 2 2.32 -11.03 4.10
N GLU A 3 1.98 -10.27 3.06
CA GLU A 3 2.50 -10.49 1.69
C GLU A 3 4.03 -10.32 1.62
N VAL A 4 4.59 -9.36 2.37
CA VAL A 4 6.04 -9.15 2.47
C VAL A 4 6.71 -10.41 3.00
N LEU A 5 6.21 -10.94 4.13
CA LEU A 5 6.77 -12.13 4.75
C LEU A 5 6.67 -13.35 3.83
N ALA A 6 5.53 -13.54 3.16
CA ALA A 6 5.34 -14.70 2.28
C ALA A 6 6.24 -14.69 1.03
N ARG A 7 6.58 -13.51 0.51
CA ARG A 7 7.45 -13.38 -0.66
C ARG A 7 8.94 -13.33 -0.30
N THR A 8 9.30 -12.77 0.85
CA THR A 8 10.70 -12.73 1.31
C THR A 8 11.15 -14.07 1.87
N PHE A 9 10.31 -14.76 2.63
CA PHE A 9 10.69 -16.02 3.27
C PHE A 9 10.06 -17.21 2.52
N PRO A 10 10.85 -17.98 1.75
CA PRO A 10 10.34 -19.17 1.10
C PRO A 10 9.80 -20.16 2.15
N SER A 11 8.65 -20.77 1.88
CA SER A 11 8.01 -21.66 2.85
C SER A 11 8.88 -22.89 3.14
N THR A 12 9.43 -22.95 4.36
CA THR A 12 10.18 -24.09 4.87
C THR A 12 9.29 -24.98 5.74
N GLY A 13 8.32 -25.65 5.11
CA GLY A 13 7.48 -26.66 5.78
C GLY A 13 6.20 -26.12 6.45
N GLY A 14 5.80 -24.88 6.16
CA GLY A 14 4.51 -24.32 6.58
C GLY A 14 3.46 -24.31 5.46
N LEU A 15 2.36 -23.59 5.70
CA LEU A 15 1.32 -23.36 4.69
C LEU A 15 1.80 -22.37 3.63
N ARG A 16 1.30 -22.52 2.40
CA ARG A 16 1.45 -21.48 1.38
C ARG A 16 0.45 -20.36 1.67
N LEU A 17 0.92 -19.11 1.74
CA LEU A 17 0.05 -17.94 1.90
C LEU A 17 -0.37 -17.39 0.54
N HIS A 18 -1.66 -17.10 0.43
CA HIS A 18 -2.24 -16.28 -0.62
C HIS A 18 -2.91 -15.08 0.07
N VAL A 19 -2.52 -13.86 -0.27
CA VAL A 19 -3.18 -12.64 0.22
C VAL A 19 -4.22 -12.21 -0.79
N LEU A 20 -5.47 -12.14 -0.35
CA LEU A 20 -6.59 -11.60 -1.13
C LEU A 20 -7.05 -10.28 -0.49
N ASP A 21 -6.63 -9.19 -1.12
CA ASP A 21 -6.88 -7.82 -0.68
C ASP A 21 -7.37 -6.91 -1.82
N SER A 22 -7.86 -7.52 -2.90
CA SER A 22 -8.63 -6.87 -3.96
C SER A 22 -10.07 -7.38 -3.95
N THR A 23 -11.02 -6.53 -4.34
CA THR A 23 -12.42 -6.90 -4.60
C THR A 23 -12.67 -7.21 -6.06
N ASP A 24 -11.65 -7.13 -6.91
CA ASP A 24 -11.72 -7.54 -8.32
C ASP A 24 -12.23 -9.00 -8.40
N PRO A 25 -13.34 -9.28 -9.11
CA PRO A 25 -13.92 -10.61 -9.20
C PRO A 25 -12.99 -11.66 -9.84
N ASP A 26 -12.15 -11.25 -10.80
CA ASP A 26 -11.22 -12.14 -11.48
C ASP A 26 -10.08 -12.52 -10.52
N ALA A 27 -9.56 -11.57 -9.74
CA ALA A 27 -8.61 -11.85 -8.66
C ALA A 27 -9.17 -12.85 -7.63
N ILE A 28 -10.45 -12.71 -7.27
CA ILE A 28 -11.15 -13.66 -6.37
C ILE A 28 -11.27 -15.04 -7.05
N ALA A 29 -11.65 -15.08 -8.33
CA ALA A 29 -11.77 -16.31 -9.10
C ALA A 29 -10.42 -17.05 -9.22
N HIS A 30 -9.32 -16.32 -9.42
CA HIS A 30 -7.96 -16.87 -9.43
C HIS A 30 -7.61 -17.54 -8.10
N VAL A 31 -7.95 -16.92 -6.97
CA VAL A 31 -7.75 -17.53 -5.65
C VAL A 31 -8.59 -18.80 -5.51
N VAL A 32 -9.88 -18.76 -5.86
CA VAL A 32 -10.77 -19.94 -5.81
C VAL A 32 -10.24 -21.10 -6.66
N ALA A 33 -9.72 -20.80 -7.85
CA ALA A 33 -9.15 -21.82 -8.74
C ALA A 33 -7.82 -22.40 -8.22
N THR A 34 -7.08 -21.62 -7.43
CA THR A 34 -5.73 -22.00 -6.96
C THR A 34 -5.75 -22.76 -5.64
N VAL A 35 -6.65 -22.41 -4.71
CA VAL A 35 -6.62 -22.93 -3.34
C VAL A 35 -7.56 -24.14 -3.17
N PRO A 36 -7.07 -25.30 -2.69
CA PRO A 36 -7.93 -26.45 -2.43
C PRO A 36 -8.83 -26.19 -1.21
N ALA A 37 -10.14 -26.12 -1.44
CA ALA A 37 -11.15 -25.76 -0.44
C ALA A 37 -11.05 -26.57 0.87
N ASP A 38 -10.84 -27.88 0.79
CA ASP A 38 -10.78 -28.82 1.93
C ASP A 38 -9.43 -28.81 2.68
N ARG A 39 -8.43 -28.10 2.16
CA ARG A 39 -7.05 -28.07 2.68
C ARG A 39 -6.52 -26.66 2.89
N THR A 40 -7.41 -25.67 2.93
CA THR A 40 -7.07 -24.26 3.11
C THR A 40 -7.53 -23.76 4.48
N VAL A 41 -6.71 -22.93 5.13
CA VAL A 41 -7.14 -22.14 6.31
C VAL A 41 -7.34 -20.70 5.84
N PHE A 42 -8.52 -20.15 6.14
CA PHE A 42 -8.92 -18.79 5.82
C PHE A 42 -8.68 -17.90 7.04
N VAL A 43 -7.82 -16.90 6.88
CA VAL A 43 -7.50 -15.93 7.94
C VAL A 43 -8.17 -14.60 7.61
N ALA A 44 -9.24 -14.27 8.32
CA ALA A 44 -9.91 -12.97 8.20
C ALA A 44 -9.23 -11.97 9.14
N SER A 45 -8.68 -10.88 8.57
CA SER A 45 -7.90 -9.89 9.30
C SER A 45 -8.51 -8.50 9.17
N SER A 46 -9.03 -7.94 10.26
CA SER A 46 -9.53 -6.56 10.30
C SER A 46 -9.51 -6.04 11.74
N LYS A 47 -8.84 -4.89 11.96
CA LYS A 47 -8.80 -4.21 13.27
C LYS A 47 -10.21 -3.83 13.75
N SER A 48 -10.94 -3.07 12.95
CA SER A 48 -12.32 -2.64 13.28
C SER A 48 -13.33 -3.79 13.22
N GLY A 49 -13.01 -4.85 12.47
CA GLY A 49 -13.91 -5.97 12.21
C GLY A 49 -14.99 -5.69 11.17
N GLY A 50 -15.12 -4.45 10.69
CA GLY A 50 -16.16 -4.01 9.75
C GLY A 50 -15.66 -3.60 8.35
N THR A 51 -14.39 -3.83 8.04
CA THR A 51 -13.82 -3.54 6.70
C THR A 51 -14.60 -4.28 5.61
N VAL A 52 -15.23 -3.55 4.67
CA VAL A 52 -16.17 -4.12 3.70
C VAL A 52 -15.53 -5.21 2.86
N GLU A 53 -14.31 -5.01 2.38
CA GLU A 53 -13.55 -5.96 1.57
C GLU A 53 -13.33 -7.27 2.34
N THR A 54 -12.81 -7.19 3.57
CA THR A 54 -12.60 -8.36 4.44
C THR A 54 -13.90 -9.08 4.75
N ARG A 55 -14.98 -8.33 5.02
CA ARG A 55 -16.30 -8.91 5.32
C ARG A 55 -16.89 -9.61 4.12
N SER A 56 -16.81 -9.01 2.93
CA SER A 56 -17.31 -9.60 1.69
C SER A 56 -16.57 -10.89 1.35
N HIS A 57 -15.24 -10.92 1.44
CA HIS A 57 -14.46 -12.15 1.27
C HIS A 57 -14.84 -13.21 2.31
N LEU A 58 -14.99 -12.83 3.58
CA LEU A 58 -15.33 -13.76 4.64
C LEU A 58 -16.69 -14.43 4.39
N GLU A 59 -17.73 -13.66 4.06
CA GLU A 59 -19.04 -14.24 3.75
C GLU A 59 -18.99 -15.12 2.50
N PHE A 60 -18.29 -14.67 1.45
CA PHE A 60 -18.13 -15.43 0.21
C PHE A 60 -17.47 -16.80 0.42
N PHE A 61 -16.39 -16.89 1.20
CA PHE A 61 -15.73 -18.16 1.50
C PHE A 61 -16.47 -18.96 2.57
N TRP A 62 -17.11 -18.30 3.54
CA TRP A 62 -17.91 -18.98 4.56
C TRP A 62 -19.07 -19.77 3.93
N GLU A 63 -19.82 -19.17 3.01
CA GLU A 63 -20.94 -19.83 2.32
C GLU A 63 -20.49 -21.07 1.52
N ARG A 64 -19.27 -21.04 0.96
CA ARG A 64 -18.71 -22.14 0.16
C ARG A 64 -18.15 -23.28 1.00
N ILE A 65 -17.52 -22.94 2.12
CA ILE A 65 -16.75 -23.89 2.92
C ILE A 65 -17.54 -24.36 4.13
N GLY A 66 -18.08 -23.45 4.94
CA GLY A 66 -18.94 -23.76 6.09
C GLY A 66 -18.30 -24.62 7.19
N VAL A 67 -16.97 -24.81 7.19
CA VAL A 67 -16.26 -25.61 8.20
C VAL A 67 -15.52 -24.70 9.17
N PRO A 68 -16.03 -24.48 10.41
CA PRO A 68 -15.44 -23.53 11.35
C PRO A 68 -13.95 -23.74 11.64
N ALA A 69 -13.49 -24.99 11.66
CA ALA A 69 -12.09 -25.35 11.91
C ALA A 69 -11.10 -24.85 10.82
N GLN A 70 -11.60 -24.38 9.68
CA GLN A 70 -10.81 -23.79 8.60
C GLN A 70 -10.76 -22.26 8.65
N PHE A 71 -11.43 -21.61 9.61
CA PHE A 71 -11.46 -20.16 9.72
C PHE A 71 -10.76 -19.68 11.00
N VAL A 72 -9.99 -18.61 10.87
CA VAL A 72 -9.29 -17.90 11.94
C VAL A 72 -9.57 -16.41 11.79
N ALA A 73 -9.72 -15.70 12.89
CA ALA A 73 -9.83 -14.24 12.89
C ALA A 73 -8.64 -13.58 13.58
N VAL A 74 -8.13 -12.50 13.00
CA VAL A 74 -7.18 -11.57 13.65
C VAL A 74 -7.82 -10.18 13.69
N THR A 75 -8.05 -9.66 14.89
CA THR A 75 -8.88 -8.46 15.09
C THR A 75 -8.57 -7.77 16.42
N ASP A 76 -9.22 -6.65 16.73
CA ASP A 76 -9.13 -6.03 18.05
C ASP A 76 -10.21 -6.57 19.01
N PRO A 77 -9.96 -6.54 20.33
CA PRO A 77 -10.96 -6.87 21.35
C PRO A 77 -12.28 -6.12 21.15
N GLY A 78 -13.38 -6.87 21.21
CA GLY A 78 -14.74 -6.32 21.09
C GLY A 78 -15.20 -5.95 19.67
N SER A 79 -14.44 -6.31 18.63
CA SER A 79 -14.84 -6.07 17.24
C SER A 79 -16.00 -6.97 16.77
N GLU A 80 -16.70 -6.53 15.72
CA GLU A 80 -17.75 -7.32 15.07
C GLU A 80 -17.21 -8.63 14.46
N LEU A 81 -15.99 -8.60 13.92
CA LEU A 81 -15.33 -9.80 13.39
C LEU A 81 -15.02 -10.80 14.51
N GLY A 82 -14.55 -10.33 15.67
CA GLY A 82 -14.28 -11.18 16.81
C GLY A 82 -15.56 -11.83 17.35
N GLN A 83 -16.64 -11.07 17.43
CA GLN A 83 -17.94 -11.60 17.84
C GLN A 83 -18.45 -12.66 16.86
N LEU A 84 -18.44 -12.35 15.56
CA LEU A 84 -18.87 -13.29 14.53
C LEU A 84 -18.04 -14.58 14.51
N ALA A 85 -16.71 -14.47 14.67
CA ALA A 85 -15.83 -15.62 14.71
C ALA A 85 -16.17 -16.54 15.89
N ARG A 86 -16.47 -15.96 17.06
CA ARG A 86 -16.94 -16.73 18.23
C ARG A 86 -18.30 -17.38 17.99
N ASP A 87 -19.26 -16.64 17.43
CA ASP A 87 -20.61 -17.14 17.15
C ASP A 87 -20.60 -18.28 16.13
N ARG A 88 -19.73 -18.20 15.12
CA ARG A 88 -19.53 -19.23 14.09
C ARG A 88 -18.60 -20.36 14.53
N GLY A 89 -17.99 -20.27 15.72
CA GLY A 89 -17.08 -21.29 16.25
C GLY A 89 -15.76 -21.43 15.48
N PHE A 90 -15.22 -20.32 14.97
CA PHE A 90 -13.92 -20.30 14.27
C PHE A 90 -12.85 -20.96 15.13
N ARG A 91 -11.84 -21.55 14.47
CA ARG A 91 -10.78 -22.31 15.13
C ARG A 91 -10.06 -21.49 16.21
N GLU A 92 -9.83 -20.22 15.94
CA GLU A 92 -9.14 -19.31 16.86
C GLU A 92 -9.49 -17.85 16.57
N VAL A 93 -9.48 -17.01 17.61
CA VAL A 93 -9.65 -15.56 17.50
C VAL A 93 -8.47 -14.87 18.19
N PHE A 94 -7.56 -14.33 17.39
CA PHE A 94 -6.41 -13.58 17.88
C PHE A 94 -6.80 -12.11 18.07
N GLU A 95 -7.01 -11.71 19.32
CA GLU A 95 -7.32 -10.33 19.70
C GLU A 95 -6.02 -9.55 19.95
N ASN A 96 -5.75 -8.53 19.13
CA ASN A 96 -4.54 -7.72 19.16
C ASN A 96 -4.61 -6.60 20.21
N ARG A 97 -3.49 -5.91 20.45
CA ARG A 97 -3.49 -4.70 21.28
C ARG A 97 -4.14 -3.53 20.55
N THR A 98 -5.08 -2.86 21.22
CA THR A 98 -5.85 -1.75 20.63
C THR A 98 -5.03 -0.48 20.40
N ASP A 99 -3.93 -0.30 21.13
CA ASP A 99 -3.00 0.84 21.03
C ASP A 99 -2.04 0.76 19.83
N ILE A 100 -2.13 -0.30 19.03
CA ILE A 100 -1.32 -0.47 17.81
C ILE A 100 -2.18 -0.18 16.57
N GLY A 101 -1.80 0.85 15.80
CA GLY A 101 -2.44 1.18 14.52
C GLY A 101 -2.14 0.14 13.43
N GLY A 102 -3.02 0.02 12.42
CA GLY A 102 -2.91 -1.02 11.39
C GLY A 102 -1.56 -1.05 10.66
N ARG A 103 -1.09 0.11 10.17
CA ARG A 103 0.22 0.20 9.50
C ARG A 103 1.44 -0.02 10.42
N TYR A 104 1.25 0.13 11.74
CA TYR A 104 2.25 -0.14 12.79
C TYR A 104 2.12 -1.55 13.39
N SER A 105 1.36 -2.44 12.74
CA SER A 105 1.01 -3.75 13.29
C SER A 105 1.84 -4.91 12.72
N ALA A 106 2.93 -4.60 12.00
CA ALA A 106 3.78 -5.57 11.31
C ALA A 106 4.28 -6.69 12.24
N LEU A 107 4.76 -6.33 13.43
CA LEU A 107 5.24 -7.29 14.44
C LEU A 107 4.20 -7.63 15.52
N SER A 108 2.92 -7.39 15.24
CA SER A 108 1.79 -7.80 16.07
C SER A 108 1.14 -9.09 15.54
N TYR A 109 -0.01 -9.51 16.08
CA TYR A 109 -0.73 -10.67 15.55
C TYR A 109 -1.08 -10.57 14.06
N PHE A 110 -1.29 -9.36 13.53
CA PHE A 110 -1.57 -9.17 12.10
C PHE A 110 -0.45 -9.65 11.17
N GLY A 111 0.83 -9.54 11.59
CA GLY A 111 1.95 -10.09 10.83
C GLY A 111 2.43 -11.46 11.35
N LEU A 112 2.46 -11.65 12.67
CA LEU A 112 3.06 -12.86 13.27
C LEU A 112 2.17 -14.11 13.15
N VAL A 113 0.84 -13.98 13.12
CA VAL A 113 -0.04 -15.14 12.91
C VAL A 113 0.16 -15.72 11.50
N PRO A 114 0.08 -14.93 10.40
CA PRO A 114 0.47 -15.42 9.08
C PRO A 114 1.90 -15.99 9.04
N ALA A 115 2.88 -15.31 9.66
CA ALA A 115 4.27 -15.78 9.70
C ALA A 115 4.40 -17.18 10.33
N ALA A 116 3.74 -17.40 11.46
CA ALA A 116 3.76 -18.69 12.15
C ALA A 116 3.08 -19.80 11.32
N LEU A 117 2.00 -19.48 10.61
CA LEU A 117 1.29 -20.43 9.74
C LEU A 117 2.11 -20.82 8.51
N THR A 118 2.90 -19.89 7.96
CA THR A 118 3.74 -20.13 6.77
C THR A 118 5.10 -20.77 7.08
N GLY A 119 5.43 -20.92 8.36
CA GLY A 119 6.68 -21.52 8.82
C GLY A 119 7.86 -20.55 8.86
N VAL A 120 7.60 -19.24 8.75
CA VAL A 120 8.63 -18.20 8.92
C VAL A 120 9.10 -18.20 10.36
N ASP A 121 10.42 -18.04 10.59
CA ASP A 121 10.98 -17.88 11.93
C ASP A 121 10.64 -16.49 12.49
N TRP A 122 9.38 -16.35 12.91
CA TRP A 122 8.87 -15.14 13.52
C TRP A 122 9.58 -14.81 14.85
N ARG A 123 10.22 -15.79 15.51
CA ARG A 123 11.03 -15.52 16.71
C ARG A 123 12.33 -14.81 16.34
N ALA A 124 12.97 -15.21 15.25
CA ALA A 124 14.13 -14.49 14.72
C ALA A 124 13.77 -13.05 14.34
N LEU A 125 12.63 -12.83 13.67
CA LEU A 125 12.12 -11.48 13.37
C LEU A 125 11.95 -10.63 14.64
N VAL A 126 11.26 -11.17 15.66
CA VAL A 126 11.07 -10.46 16.93
C VAL A 126 12.39 -10.24 17.67
N ALA A 127 13.32 -11.20 17.62
CA ALA A 127 14.64 -11.07 18.23
C ALA A 127 15.49 -9.98 17.56
N SER A 128 15.44 -9.86 16.23
CA SER A 128 16.11 -8.79 15.49
C SER A 128 15.53 -7.41 15.87
N ALA A 129 14.21 -7.32 15.99
CA ALA A 129 13.53 -6.11 16.48
C ALA A 129 13.93 -5.75 17.93
N ASP A 130 13.97 -6.74 18.83
CA ASP A 130 14.38 -6.53 20.22
C ASP A 130 15.84 -6.09 20.33
N ALA A 131 16.72 -6.60 19.47
CA ALA A 131 18.14 -6.25 19.45
C ALA A 131 18.39 -4.77 19.10
N VAL A 132 17.59 -4.16 18.22
CA VAL A 132 17.72 -2.74 17.87
C VAL A 132 16.97 -1.81 18.85
N ALA A 133 15.99 -2.33 19.58
CA ALA A 133 15.12 -1.50 20.42
C ALA A 133 15.85 -0.61 21.46
N PRO A 134 16.98 -1.01 22.09
CA PRO A 134 17.73 -0.12 22.98
C PRO A 134 18.28 1.13 22.28
N SER A 135 18.83 1.01 21.06
CA SER A 135 19.40 2.16 20.33
C SER A 135 18.31 3.13 19.88
N LEU A 136 17.11 2.61 19.57
CA LEU A 136 15.94 3.42 19.20
C LEU A 136 15.36 4.27 20.34
N ARG A 137 15.77 4.00 21.58
CA ARG A 137 15.41 4.83 22.76
C ARG A 137 16.45 5.90 23.07
N ASP A 138 17.60 5.89 22.40
CA ASP A 138 18.65 6.88 22.60
C ASP A 138 18.25 8.22 21.97
N GLY A 139 18.64 9.33 22.61
CA GLY A 139 18.39 10.69 22.11
C GLY A 139 19.43 11.15 21.08
N ASP A 140 20.54 10.42 20.93
CA ASP A 140 21.59 10.71 19.95
C ASP A 140 21.25 10.12 18.57
N PRO A 141 21.04 10.94 17.52
CA PRO A 141 20.76 10.44 16.17
C PRO A 141 21.93 9.67 15.53
N THR A 142 23.15 9.75 16.07
CA THR A 142 24.26 8.90 15.59
C THR A 142 24.07 7.44 16.00
N VAL A 143 23.39 7.20 17.13
CA VAL A 143 23.05 5.87 17.67
C VAL A 143 21.65 5.43 17.22
N ASN A 144 20.69 6.35 17.26
CA ASN A 144 19.29 6.08 16.96
C ASN A 144 19.00 6.24 15.46
N ALA A 145 19.04 5.14 14.72
CA ALA A 145 18.78 5.12 13.28
C ALA A 145 17.38 5.63 12.91
N GLY A 146 16.36 5.32 13.72
CA GLY A 146 14.99 5.79 13.49
C GLY A 146 14.87 7.31 13.66
N LEU A 147 15.48 7.87 14.71
CA LEU A 147 15.54 9.31 14.92
C LEU A 147 16.26 10.02 13.77
N ARG A 148 17.41 9.49 13.34
CA ARG A 148 18.18 10.05 12.23
C ARG A 148 17.40 10.02 10.92
N LEU A 149 16.87 8.87 10.54
CA LEU A 149 16.11 8.71 9.31
C LEU A 149 14.86 9.61 9.31
N GLY A 150 14.10 9.61 10.41
CA GLY A 150 12.91 10.44 10.52
C GLY A 150 13.20 11.95 10.44
N ALA A 151 14.30 12.40 11.04
CA ALA A 151 14.76 13.78 10.94
C ALA A 151 15.19 14.14 9.51
N ILE A 152 15.90 13.24 8.82
CA ILE A 152 16.28 13.41 7.41
C ILE A 152 15.04 13.53 6.53
N LEU A 153 14.08 12.60 6.63
CA LEU A 153 12.87 12.63 5.81
C LEU A 153 12.03 13.89 6.06
N GLY A 154 11.81 14.25 7.33
CA GLY A 154 11.02 15.44 7.68
C GLY A 154 11.68 16.75 7.23
N THR A 155 13.02 16.83 7.28
CA THR A 155 13.75 18.02 6.78
C THR A 155 13.82 18.04 5.25
N ALA A 156 13.92 16.89 4.59
CA ALA A 156 13.87 16.77 3.14
C ALA A 156 12.52 17.29 2.59
N VAL A 157 11.40 16.87 3.18
CA VAL A 157 10.06 17.37 2.81
C VAL A 157 9.99 18.90 2.95
N ARG A 158 10.50 19.47 4.05
CA ARG A 158 10.56 20.93 4.25
C ARG A 158 11.46 21.65 3.24
N ALA A 159 12.44 20.96 2.67
CA ALA A 159 13.32 21.46 1.63
C ALA A 159 12.77 21.23 0.20
N GLY A 160 11.53 20.75 0.06
CA GLY A 160 10.90 20.45 -1.23
C GLY A 160 11.28 19.08 -1.81
N ARG A 161 11.88 18.19 -1.00
CA ARG A 161 12.27 16.82 -1.36
C ARG A 161 11.37 15.80 -0.66
N ASP A 162 10.13 15.71 -1.11
CA ASP A 162 9.10 14.85 -0.55
C ASP A 162 9.00 13.47 -1.24
N LYS A 163 9.64 13.27 -2.41
CA LYS A 163 9.58 12.02 -3.17
C LYS A 163 10.66 11.04 -2.67
N VAL A 164 10.24 10.18 -1.74
CA VAL A 164 11.11 9.18 -1.09
C VAL A 164 11.20 7.95 -1.98
N THR A 165 12.25 7.87 -2.79
CA THR A 165 12.50 6.70 -3.66
C THR A 165 13.19 5.59 -2.87
N LEU A 166 12.52 4.45 -2.77
CA LEU A 166 13.02 3.29 -2.04
C LEU A 166 13.74 2.34 -2.99
N LEU A 167 15.01 2.07 -2.69
CA LEU A 167 15.87 1.13 -3.42
C LEU A 167 16.22 -0.01 -2.47
N LEU A 168 15.68 -1.19 -2.72
CA LEU A 168 15.72 -2.30 -1.78
C LEU A 168 16.47 -3.48 -2.39
N ASP A 169 17.34 -4.10 -1.59
CA ASP A 169 17.95 -5.39 -1.89
C ASP A 169 16.89 -6.41 -2.33
N HIS A 170 17.18 -7.18 -3.38
CA HIS A 170 16.27 -8.16 -3.97
C HIS A 170 15.70 -9.16 -2.95
N ARG A 171 16.46 -9.48 -1.88
CA ARG A 171 16.03 -10.36 -0.78
C ARG A 171 14.82 -9.83 -0.03
N ILE A 172 14.67 -8.50 0.05
CA ILE A 172 13.60 -7.82 0.77
C ILE A 172 12.79 -6.87 -0.12
N ALA A 173 12.83 -6.99 -1.44
CA ALA A 173 12.19 -6.05 -2.37
C ALA A 173 10.73 -5.75 -2.00
N THR A 174 10.00 -6.77 -1.56
CA THR A 174 8.57 -6.64 -1.20
C THR A 174 8.31 -5.86 0.08
N PHE A 175 9.35 -5.55 0.88
CA PHE A 175 9.25 -4.67 2.04
C PHE A 175 8.79 -3.27 1.66
N GLY A 176 9.09 -2.83 0.43
CA GLY A 176 8.61 -1.58 -0.15
C GLY A 176 7.09 -1.43 -0.07
N LEU A 177 6.32 -2.52 -0.26
CA LEU A 177 4.86 -2.50 -0.17
C LEU A 177 4.36 -2.05 1.22
N TRP A 178 5.05 -2.46 2.28
CA TRP A 178 4.69 -2.04 3.64
C TRP A 178 5.22 -0.64 3.96
N LEU A 179 6.43 -0.29 3.51
CA LEU A 179 6.98 1.06 3.67
C LEU A 179 6.12 2.11 2.97
N GLU A 180 5.58 1.80 1.80
CA GLU A 180 4.64 2.66 1.07
C GLU A 180 3.44 3.02 1.96
N GLN A 181 2.76 2.01 2.51
CA GLN A 181 1.62 2.21 3.39
C GLN A 181 2.02 2.99 4.65
N LEU A 182 3.13 2.60 5.30
CA LEU A 182 3.58 3.23 6.53
C LEU A 182 3.83 4.72 6.33
N LEU A 183 4.59 5.09 5.30
CA LEU A 183 4.97 6.47 5.02
C LEU A 183 3.79 7.29 4.52
N ALA A 184 3.07 6.81 3.50
CA ALA A 184 1.99 7.55 2.86
C ALA A 184 0.84 7.83 3.83
N GLU A 185 0.37 6.81 4.56
CA GLU A 185 -0.80 6.95 5.45
C GLU A 185 -0.44 7.70 6.74
N SER A 186 0.81 7.59 7.22
CA SER A 186 1.23 8.33 8.41
C SER A 186 1.50 9.79 8.12
N THR A 187 2.16 10.11 7.00
CA THR A 187 2.67 11.47 6.77
C THR A 187 1.82 12.31 5.81
N GLY A 188 1.05 11.69 4.92
CA GLY A 188 0.26 12.37 3.89
C GLY A 188 -0.99 13.06 4.46
N LYS A 189 -0.79 14.18 5.16
CA LYS A 189 -1.85 14.92 5.88
C LYS A 189 -1.59 16.42 5.84
N GLN A 190 -2.67 17.20 5.92
CA GLN A 190 -2.62 18.66 6.04
C GLN A 190 -1.78 19.36 4.95
N GLY A 191 -1.77 18.82 3.73
CA GLY A 191 -1.02 19.41 2.61
C GLY A 191 0.48 19.11 2.64
N THR A 192 0.95 18.19 3.49
CA THR A 192 2.36 17.79 3.60
C THR A 192 2.49 16.27 3.71
N GLY A 193 3.72 15.77 3.72
CA GLY A 193 4.03 14.35 3.85
C GLY A 193 5.07 13.89 2.84
N THR A 194 5.52 12.65 3.01
CA THR A 194 6.37 11.95 2.05
C THR A 194 5.51 11.26 1.02
N VAL A 195 5.92 11.32 -0.25
CA VAL A 195 5.40 10.48 -1.33
C VAL A 195 6.37 9.31 -1.51
N PRO A 196 6.06 8.11 -0.99
CA PRO A 196 6.92 6.94 -1.19
C PRO A 196 6.84 6.49 -2.65
N ILE A 197 8.00 6.32 -3.28
CA ILE A 197 8.14 5.81 -4.63
C ILE A 197 8.74 4.42 -4.55
N VAL A 198 7.91 3.41 -4.82
CA VAL A 198 8.25 1.98 -4.71
C VAL A 198 8.15 1.34 -6.08
N ASP A 199 9.09 0.43 -6.39
CA ASP A 199 9.13 -0.32 -7.65
C ASP A 199 9.17 0.56 -8.91
N GLU A 200 9.64 1.81 -8.82
CA GLU A 200 9.98 2.62 -9.99
C GLU A 200 11.39 2.22 -10.46
N PRO A 201 11.56 1.56 -11.61
CA PRO A 201 12.88 1.10 -12.06
C PRO A 201 13.84 2.28 -12.21
N LEU A 202 15.10 2.23 -11.74
CA LEU A 202 16.00 3.37 -11.88
C LEU A 202 16.30 3.72 -13.36
N GLY A 203 16.09 4.99 -13.73
CA GLY A 203 16.57 5.61 -14.96
C GLY A 203 17.86 6.42 -14.77
N PRO A 204 18.39 7.05 -15.85
CA PRO A 204 19.55 7.94 -15.79
C PRO A 204 19.25 9.20 -14.95
N THR A 205 20.28 9.89 -14.47
CA THR A 205 20.11 10.97 -13.48
C THR A 205 19.30 12.17 -13.98
N ASP A 206 19.22 12.40 -15.28
CA ASP A 206 18.55 13.55 -15.89
C ASP A 206 17.03 13.39 -16.05
N VAL A 207 16.46 12.24 -15.64
CA VAL A 207 15.00 11.99 -15.59
C VAL A 207 14.39 12.30 -14.23
N TYR A 208 15.20 12.61 -13.23
CA TYR A 208 14.74 12.91 -11.88
C TYR A 208 14.61 14.42 -11.64
N GLY A 209 13.55 14.81 -10.94
CA GLY A 209 13.40 16.14 -10.38
C GLY A 209 14.26 16.36 -9.13
N ASP A 210 14.43 17.64 -8.76
CA ASP A 210 15.10 18.06 -7.53
C ASP A 210 14.27 17.77 -6.26
N ASP A 211 13.11 17.12 -6.39
CA ASP A 211 12.18 16.74 -5.32
C ASP A 211 12.46 15.33 -4.76
N ARG A 212 13.46 14.63 -5.30
CA ARG A 212 13.86 13.28 -4.89
C ARG A 212 14.76 13.26 -3.65
N ILE A 213 14.55 12.23 -2.83
CA ILE A 213 15.49 11.68 -1.87
C ILE A 213 15.49 10.16 -2.05
N PHE A 214 16.67 9.55 -2.09
CA PHE A 214 16.81 8.10 -2.27
C PHE A 214 17.17 7.44 -0.93
N VAL A 215 16.46 6.38 -0.57
CA VAL A 215 16.78 5.55 0.59
C VAL A 215 17.09 4.14 0.10
N VAL A 216 18.31 3.70 0.36
CA VAL A 216 18.88 2.43 -0.06
C VAL A 216 18.94 1.50 1.13
N ILE A 217 18.40 0.28 1.01
CA ILE A 217 18.49 -0.76 2.04
C ILE A 217 19.18 -1.99 1.45
N GLY A 218 20.36 -2.33 1.98
CA GLY A 218 21.21 -3.41 1.48
C GLY A 218 21.92 -3.04 0.17
N GLU A 219 22.16 -4.04 -0.68
CA GLU A 219 22.90 -3.88 -1.93
C GLU A 219 21.98 -4.17 -3.14
N PRO A 220 21.07 -3.24 -3.52
CA PRO A 220 20.21 -3.45 -4.67
C PRO A 220 21.04 -3.54 -5.97
N GLU A 221 20.72 -4.53 -6.80
CA GLU A 221 21.35 -4.68 -8.12
C GLU A 221 20.77 -3.65 -9.09
N HIS A 222 21.50 -2.55 -9.33
CA HIS A 222 21.09 -1.54 -10.28
C HIS A 222 22.24 -1.05 -11.19
N PRO A 223 21.93 -0.72 -12.46
CA PRO A 223 22.93 -0.26 -13.42
C PRO A 223 23.44 1.15 -13.10
N VAL A 224 22.64 1.99 -12.44
CA VAL A 224 23.05 3.30 -11.94
C VAL A 224 23.48 3.13 -10.48
N GLY A 225 24.78 3.29 -10.23
CA GLY A 225 25.31 3.25 -8.87
C GLY A 225 24.79 4.41 -8.03
N VAL A 226 24.59 4.15 -6.74
CA VAL A 226 24.10 5.13 -5.75
C VAL A 226 25.00 6.39 -5.71
N ASP A 227 26.31 6.23 -5.87
CA ASP A 227 27.29 7.32 -5.99
C ASP A 227 26.99 8.27 -7.16
N VAL A 228 26.39 7.77 -8.25
CA VAL A 228 26.03 8.58 -9.42
C VAL A 228 24.84 9.49 -9.08
N LEU A 229 23.87 8.98 -8.32
CA LEU A 229 22.73 9.77 -7.82
C LEU A 229 23.21 10.88 -6.87
N ALA A 230 24.12 10.54 -5.94
CA ALA A 230 24.73 11.50 -5.03
C ALA A 230 25.56 12.55 -5.77
N GLY A 231 26.35 12.13 -6.77
CA GLY A 231 27.14 13.02 -7.62
C GLY A 231 26.29 13.97 -8.48
N ALA A 232 25.05 13.57 -8.80
CA ALA A 232 24.06 14.42 -9.46
C ALA A 232 23.34 15.40 -8.49
N GLY A 233 23.62 15.32 -7.18
CA GLY A 233 23.09 16.24 -6.18
C GLY A 233 21.82 15.76 -5.46
N HIS A 234 21.40 14.50 -5.69
CA HIS A 234 20.30 13.92 -4.92
C HIS A 234 20.78 13.46 -3.54
N PRO A 235 20.03 13.77 -2.45
CA PRO A 235 20.29 13.16 -1.15
C PRO A 235 20.09 11.64 -1.22
N VAL A 236 21.04 10.92 -0.64
CA VAL A 236 21.03 9.47 -0.52
C VAL A 236 21.19 9.11 0.96
N VAL A 237 20.34 8.20 1.44
CA VAL A 237 20.48 7.56 2.74
C VAL A 237 20.70 6.06 2.53
N GLU A 238 21.78 5.53 3.09
CA GLU A 238 22.10 4.11 2.98
C GLU A 238 21.91 3.41 4.33
N MET A 239 21.33 2.22 4.28
CA MET A 239 21.06 1.36 5.43
C MET A 239 21.56 -0.05 5.14
N ASP A 240 22.35 -0.60 6.05
CA ASP A 240 22.89 -1.95 5.91
C ASP A 240 21.77 -3.01 6.04
N LEU A 241 21.94 -4.12 5.32
CA LEU A 241 21.10 -5.31 5.43
C LEU A 241 22.00 -6.54 5.57
N GLY A 242 21.97 -7.19 6.73
CA GLY A 242 22.68 -8.45 6.95
C GLY A 242 21.98 -9.59 6.21
N ASP A 243 20.78 -9.93 6.68
CA ASP A 243 19.93 -10.97 6.11
C ASP A 243 18.44 -10.63 6.21
N GLU A 244 17.58 -11.49 5.68
CA GLU A 244 16.13 -11.28 5.65
C GLU A 244 15.50 -11.13 7.04
N THR A 245 16.13 -11.68 8.10
CA THR A 245 15.61 -11.56 9.46
C THR A 245 15.71 -10.13 10.02
N ASP A 246 16.57 -9.29 9.43
CA ASP A 246 16.65 -7.86 9.73
C ASP A 246 15.36 -7.10 9.37
N LEU A 247 14.42 -7.70 8.65
CA LEU A 247 13.07 -7.12 8.49
C LEU A 247 12.42 -6.77 9.84
N GLY A 248 12.71 -7.52 10.90
CA GLY A 248 12.24 -7.20 12.25
C GLY A 248 12.80 -5.88 12.78
N SER A 249 14.12 -5.68 12.69
CA SER A 249 14.77 -4.44 13.12
C SER A 249 14.39 -3.26 12.22
N LEU A 250 14.35 -3.46 10.90
CA LEU A 250 13.93 -2.46 9.92
C LEU A 250 12.50 -1.99 10.18
N ALA A 251 11.56 -2.89 10.48
CA ALA A 251 10.19 -2.50 10.81
C ALA A 251 10.14 -1.50 11.98
N LEU A 252 10.83 -1.77 13.09
CA LEU A 252 10.88 -0.83 14.22
C LEU A 252 11.61 0.48 13.90
N VAL A 253 12.70 0.42 13.15
CA VAL A 253 13.44 1.62 12.71
C VAL A 253 12.53 2.53 11.89
N TRP A 254 11.81 1.97 10.92
CA TRP A 254 10.93 2.73 10.04
C TRP A 254 9.66 3.22 10.73
N GLU A 255 9.09 2.45 11.66
CA GLU A 255 7.97 2.90 12.50
C GLU A 255 8.38 4.16 13.31
N LEU A 256 9.54 4.12 13.96
CA LEU A 256 10.06 5.29 14.68
C LEU A 256 10.40 6.45 13.74
N ALA A 257 11.08 6.18 12.62
CA ALA A 257 11.42 7.19 11.64
C ALA A 257 10.19 7.92 11.10
N THR A 258 9.13 7.18 10.82
CA THR A 258 7.85 7.73 10.34
C THR A 258 7.21 8.61 11.42
N ALA A 259 7.24 8.17 12.68
CA ALA A 259 6.70 8.98 13.79
C ALA A 259 7.50 10.28 13.99
N VAL A 260 8.84 10.21 13.94
CA VAL A 260 9.73 11.38 14.02
C VAL A 260 9.51 12.31 12.82
N CYS A 261 9.38 11.78 11.60
CA CYS A 261 9.06 12.56 10.41
C CYS A 261 7.75 13.33 10.60
N GLY A 262 6.69 12.66 11.06
CA GLY A 262 5.42 13.31 11.40
C GLY A 262 5.57 14.43 12.43
N ALA A 263 6.36 14.21 13.48
CA ALA A 263 6.65 15.24 14.48
C ALA A 263 7.40 16.44 13.90
N VAL A 264 8.39 16.20 13.01
CA VAL A 264 9.08 17.28 12.28
C VAL A 264 8.09 18.02 11.38
N LEU A 265 7.14 17.35 10.75
CA LEU A 265 6.14 17.99 9.89
C LEU A 265 4.99 18.66 10.67
N GLY A 266 4.90 18.46 11.98
CA GLY A 266 3.82 19.02 12.82
C GLY A 266 2.47 18.33 12.63
N ILE A 267 2.47 17.07 12.18
CA ILE A 267 1.28 16.26 11.92
C ILE A 267 1.22 15.06 12.87
N ASN A 268 0.03 14.47 12.99
CA ASN A 268 -0.15 13.23 13.75
C ASN A 268 0.13 12.01 12.84
N PRO A 269 1.20 11.22 13.09
CA PRO A 269 1.51 10.05 12.27
C PRO A 269 0.58 8.85 12.54
N PHE A 270 -0.27 8.92 13.58
CA PHE A 270 -1.06 7.78 14.06
C PHE A 270 -2.55 7.81 13.69
N ASP A 271 -3.07 8.91 13.11
CA ASP A 271 -4.45 9.00 12.61
C ASP A 271 -4.55 8.81 11.08
N GLN A 272 -5.77 8.85 10.52
CA GLN A 272 -6.05 8.64 9.08
C GLN A 272 -7.41 9.20 8.65
N PRO A 273 -7.61 10.53 8.67
CA PRO A 273 -8.94 11.13 8.46
C PRO A 273 -9.52 10.87 7.06
N ASN A 274 -8.71 10.79 6.01
CA ASN A 274 -9.19 10.71 4.62
C ASN A 274 -9.54 9.28 4.18
N VAL A 275 -9.14 8.25 4.94
CA VAL A 275 -9.56 6.86 4.69
C VAL A 275 -11.06 6.68 4.97
N ALA A 276 -11.59 7.36 6.00
CA ALA A 276 -13.00 7.33 6.33
C ALA A 276 -13.85 7.99 5.23
N GLU A 277 -13.36 9.09 4.64
CA GLU A 277 -14.04 9.80 3.55
C GLU A 277 -14.22 8.92 2.30
N ALA A 278 -13.18 8.18 1.90
CA ALA A 278 -13.27 7.28 0.75
C ALA A 278 -14.32 6.18 0.99
N LYS A 279 -14.37 5.61 2.20
CA LYS A 279 -15.37 4.60 2.60
C LYS A 279 -16.79 5.16 2.54
N GLU A 280 -17.00 6.38 3.03
CA GLU A 280 -18.29 7.05 2.96
C GLU A 280 -18.70 7.30 1.49
N ALA A 281 -17.77 7.73 0.65
CA ALA A 281 -18.03 7.95 -0.77
C ALA A 281 -18.46 6.65 -1.47
N THR A 282 -17.76 5.53 -1.25
CA THR A 282 -18.15 4.21 -1.77
C THR A 282 -19.55 3.82 -1.31
N ASN A 283 -19.86 3.96 -0.01
CA ASN A 283 -21.18 3.59 0.52
C ASN A 283 -22.31 4.42 -0.10
N ARG A 284 -22.09 5.72 -0.35
CA ARG A 284 -23.09 6.56 -1.03
C ARG A 284 -23.27 6.17 -2.50
N VAL A 285 -22.22 5.75 -3.19
CA VAL A 285 -22.33 5.22 -4.57
C VAL A 285 -23.15 3.93 -4.56
N LEU A 286 -22.85 2.99 -3.66
CA LEU A 286 -23.61 1.74 -3.52
C LEU A 286 -25.09 1.99 -3.18
N ALA A 287 -25.38 3.01 -2.36
CA ALA A 287 -26.75 3.40 -2.03
C ALA A 287 -27.49 4.15 -3.16
N GLY A 288 -26.80 4.52 -4.24
CA GLY A 288 -27.36 5.38 -5.30
C GLY A 288 -27.50 6.86 -4.90
N ASP A 289 -26.91 7.27 -3.79
CA ASP A 289 -26.95 8.64 -3.23
C ASP A 289 -25.86 9.56 -3.81
N ALA A 290 -24.92 9.01 -4.60
CA ALA A 290 -23.86 9.77 -5.24
C ALA A 290 -23.73 9.40 -6.72
N ASP A 291 -23.71 10.42 -7.58
CA ASP A 291 -23.62 10.28 -9.03
C ASP A 291 -22.22 10.67 -9.52
N VAL A 292 -21.44 9.68 -9.97
CA VAL A 292 -20.11 9.88 -10.54
C VAL A 292 -20.16 10.59 -11.90
N THR A 293 -21.28 10.52 -12.62
CA THR A 293 -21.42 11.17 -13.94
C THR A 293 -21.45 12.69 -13.87
N ALA A 294 -21.64 13.24 -12.66
CA ALA A 294 -21.51 14.66 -12.39
C ALA A 294 -20.05 15.15 -12.35
N VAL A 295 -19.05 14.25 -12.28
CA VAL A 295 -17.64 14.60 -12.34
C VAL A 295 -17.28 15.02 -13.78
N PRO A 296 -16.75 16.23 -14.01
CA PRO A 296 -16.32 16.66 -15.34
C PRO A 296 -15.29 15.70 -15.94
N VAL A 297 -15.53 15.27 -17.18
CA VAL A 297 -14.58 14.45 -17.93
C VAL A 297 -13.44 15.35 -18.42
N ALA A 298 -12.27 15.20 -17.82
CA ALA A 298 -11.04 15.81 -18.33
C ALA A 298 -10.43 14.94 -19.43
N SER A 299 -9.80 15.56 -20.44
CA SER A 299 -8.99 14.83 -21.41
C SER A 299 -7.67 14.38 -20.79
N LEU A 300 -7.21 13.17 -21.12
CA LEU A 300 -5.91 12.67 -20.68
C LEU A 300 -4.77 13.62 -21.07
N ASP A 301 -4.75 14.09 -22.33
CA ASP A 301 -3.73 15.01 -22.82
C ASP A 301 -3.77 16.36 -22.07
N ASP A 302 -4.95 16.84 -21.70
CA ASP A 302 -5.09 18.11 -20.96
C ASP A 302 -4.55 17.95 -19.54
N VAL A 303 -4.79 16.80 -18.89
CA VAL A 303 -4.25 16.51 -17.55
C VAL A 303 -2.73 16.33 -17.59
N LEU A 304 -2.20 15.58 -18.56
CA LEU A 304 -0.76 15.33 -18.68
C LEU A 304 0.02 16.59 -19.09
N SER A 305 -0.55 17.46 -19.95
CA SER A 305 0.09 18.73 -20.32
C SER A 305 0.13 19.76 -19.20
N ALA A 306 -0.69 19.58 -18.15
CA ALA A 306 -0.69 20.44 -16.96
C ALA A 306 0.34 20.03 -15.89
N VAL A 307 1.01 18.89 -16.04
CA VAL A 307 2.05 18.40 -15.12
C VAL A 307 3.20 19.40 -15.01
N GLN A 308 3.61 19.70 -13.78
CA GLN A 308 4.68 20.63 -13.44
C GLN A 308 5.82 19.94 -12.68
N PRO A 309 7.04 20.49 -12.67
CA PRO A 309 8.11 20.01 -11.79
C PRO A 309 7.66 19.98 -10.32
N GLY A 310 7.94 18.86 -9.63
CA GLY A 310 7.52 18.62 -8.25
C GLY A 310 6.18 17.87 -8.11
N ASP A 311 5.43 17.74 -9.21
CA ASP A 311 4.27 16.84 -9.26
C ASP A 311 4.70 15.37 -9.18
N TYR A 312 3.73 14.50 -8.93
CA TYR A 312 3.86 13.07 -9.18
C TYR A 312 2.62 12.54 -9.89
N ILE A 313 2.82 11.53 -10.73
CA ILE A 313 1.75 10.80 -11.40
C ILE A 313 1.45 9.53 -10.61
N ALA A 314 0.18 9.31 -10.28
CA ALA A 314 -0.29 8.10 -9.62
C ALA A 314 -1.20 7.32 -10.57
N ILE A 315 -0.72 6.16 -11.00
CA ILE A 315 -1.51 5.19 -11.75
C ILE A 315 -2.33 4.37 -10.75
N GLN A 316 -3.65 4.52 -10.81
CA GLN A 316 -4.62 3.88 -9.93
C GLN A 316 -5.39 2.83 -10.74
N ALA A 317 -5.00 1.56 -10.62
CA ALA A 317 -5.57 0.50 -11.46
C ALA A 317 -6.57 -0.37 -10.69
N TYR A 318 -7.84 -0.27 -11.06
CA TYR A 318 -8.93 -1.17 -10.65
C TYR A 318 -9.06 -2.24 -11.72
N VAL A 319 -8.15 -3.21 -11.67
CA VAL A 319 -7.98 -4.30 -12.63
C VAL A 319 -7.46 -5.52 -11.87
N ASP A 320 -7.61 -6.70 -12.46
CA ASP A 320 -6.98 -7.91 -11.95
C ASP A 320 -5.44 -7.74 -11.90
N PRO A 321 -4.81 -7.92 -10.73
CA PRO A 321 -3.35 -7.86 -10.60
C PRO A 321 -2.60 -8.90 -11.43
N GLN A 322 -3.27 -9.93 -11.96
CA GLN A 322 -2.68 -10.91 -12.87
C GLN A 322 -2.95 -10.61 -14.36
N ASP A 323 -3.65 -9.52 -14.69
CA ASP A 323 -3.92 -9.14 -16.07
C ASP A 323 -2.61 -8.74 -16.79
N PRO A 324 -2.34 -9.23 -18.02
CA PRO A 324 -1.18 -8.83 -18.81
C PRO A 324 -1.01 -7.31 -18.99
N MET A 325 -2.07 -6.52 -18.89
CA MET A 325 -2.01 -5.06 -18.97
C MET A 325 -1.18 -4.44 -17.84
N VAL A 326 -0.99 -5.14 -16.72
CA VAL A 326 -0.16 -4.68 -15.59
C VAL A 326 1.29 -4.45 -16.01
N ASP A 327 1.83 -5.30 -16.88
CA ASP A 327 3.18 -5.14 -17.42
C ASP A 327 3.25 -3.87 -18.29
N THR A 328 2.23 -3.66 -19.15
CA THR A 328 2.12 -2.43 -19.97
C THR A 328 2.00 -1.18 -19.09
N LEU A 329 1.23 -1.22 -18.00
CA LEU A 329 1.15 -0.10 -17.06
C LEU A 329 2.49 0.20 -16.38
N SER A 330 3.26 -0.84 -16.07
CA SER A 330 4.60 -0.70 -15.51
C SER A 330 5.59 -0.08 -16.52
N GLU A 331 5.46 -0.41 -17.81
CA GLU A 331 6.24 0.24 -18.88
C GLU A 331 5.83 1.70 -19.07
N LEU A 332 4.52 1.98 -19.11
CA LEU A 332 3.98 3.34 -19.26
C LEU A 332 4.35 4.23 -18.07
N ARG A 333 4.40 3.68 -16.86
CA ARG A 333 4.92 4.35 -15.67
C ARG A 333 6.34 4.90 -15.91
N VAL A 334 7.24 4.08 -16.45
CA VAL A 334 8.62 4.48 -16.76
C VAL A 334 8.63 5.54 -17.88
N ALA A 335 7.85 5.33 -18.93
CA ALA A 335 7.78 6.27 -20.06
C ALA A 335 7.27 7.65 -19.63
N LEU A 336 6.27 7.72 -18.75
CA LEU A 336 5.75 8.96 -18.18
C LEU A 336 6.81 9.68 -17.34
N ARG A 337 7.54 8.96 -16.49
CA ARG A 337 8.64 9.54 -15.72
C ARG A 337 9.68 10.14 -16.65
N ASP A 338 10.12 9.41 -17.66
CA ASP A 338 11.20 9.87 -18.54
C ASP A 338 10.77 11.08 -19.38
N ALA A 339 9.53 11.09 -19.86
CA ALA A 339 8.99 12.18 -20.66
C ALA A 339 8.71 13.47 -19.84
N LEU A 340 8.15 13.32 -18.64
CA LEU A 340 7.68 14.45 -17.83
C LEU A 340 8.62 14.83 -16.68
N LYS A 341 9.63 14.00 -16.40
CA LYS A 341 10.63 14.18 -15.33
C LYS A 341 10.02 14.37 -13.94
N VAL A 342 8.90 13.71 -13.69
CA VAL A 342 8.18 13.70 -12.41
C VAL A 342 8.15 12.28 -11.85
N ALA A 343 7.96 12.18 -10.54
CA ALA A 343 7.84 10.87 -9.90
C ALA A 343 6.57 10.13 -10.32
N THR A 344 6.65 8.82 -10.40
CA THR A 344 5.50 7.97 -10.74
C THR A 344 5.27 6.91 -9.68
N THR A 345 4.00 6.69 -9.35
CA THR A 345 3.53 5.64 -8.43
C THR A 345 2.51 4.76 -9.15
N PHE A 346 2.40 3.51 -8.71
CA PHE A 346 1.46 2.55 -9.27
C PHE A 346 0.84 1.73 -8.14
N GLY A 347 -0.49 1.70 -8.08
CA GLY A 347 -1.22 0.98 -7.03
C GLY A 347 -2.50 0.35 -7.56
N PHE A 348 -2.80 -0.85 -7.04
CA PHE A 348 -4.04 -1.56 -7.33
C PHE A 348 -5.18 -1.05 -6.44
N GLY A 349 -6.32 -0.72 -7.04
CA GLY A 349 -7.57 -0.49 -6.35
C GLY A 349 -8.24 -1.82 -6.02
N PRO A 350 -8.98 -1.93 -4.91
CA PRO A 350 -9.13 -0.96 -3.83
C PRO A 350 -7.97 -0.95 -2.81
N ARG A 351 -6.94 -1.79 -2.95
CA ARG A 351 -5.83 -1.92 -1.97
C ARG A 351 -5.23 -0.55 -1.60
N PHE A 352 -4.94 0.29 -2.60
CA PHE A 352 -4.31 1.59 -2.35
C PHE A 352 -5.18 2.54 -1.51
N LEU A 353 -6.50 2.34 -1.46
CA LEU A 353 -7.41 3.15 -0.64
C LEU A 353 -7.08 3.08 0.85
N HIS A 354 -6.46 1.96 1.28
CA HIS A 354 -6.00 1.74 2.66
C HIS A 354 -4.47 1.87 2.81
N SER A 355 -3.75 2.26 1.75
CA SER A 355 -2.33 2.63 1.80
C SER A 355 -2.10 4.09 1.42
N THR A 356 -1.93 4.38 0.14
CA THR A 356 -1.62 5.72 -0.38
C THR A 356 -2.83 6.64 -0.49
N GLY A 357 -4.06 6.11 -0.36
CA GLY A 357 -5.30 6.89 -0.46
C GLY A 357 -5.38 8.07 0.53
N GLN A 358 -4.78 7.93 1.71
CA GLN A 358 -4.62 9.02 2.68
C GLN A 358 -3.69 10.12 2.13
N LEU A 359 -2.55 9.75 1.57
CA LEU A 359 -1.61 10.68 0.93
C LEU A 359 -2.23 11.37 -0.28
N HIS A 360 -2.94 10.64 -1.13
CA HIS A 360 -3.54 11.20 -2.34
C HIS A 360 -4.47 12.38 -2.03
N LYS A 361 -5.20 12.32 -0.90
CA LYS A 361 -6.22 13.29 -0.51
C LYS A 361 -5.72 14.32 0.51
N GLY A 362 -4.92 13.85 1.48
CA GLY A 362 -4.45 14.66 2.60
C GLY A 362 -3.03 15.20 2.44
N GLY A 363 -2.25 14.63 1.53
CA GLY A 363 -0.85 14.99 1.29
C GLY A 363 -0.66 16.31 0.53
N PRO A 364 0.55 16.59 0.03
CA PRO A 364 0.78 17.76 -0.82
C PRO A 364 -0.10 17.67 -2.07
N PRO A 365 -0.71 18.78 -2.53
CA PRO A 365 -1.63 18.80 -3.68
C PRO A 365 -0.89 18.73 -5.02
N THR A 366 0.15 17.91 -5.09
CA THR A 366 1.07 17.71 -6.23
C THR A 366 0.77 16.42 -6.99
N GLY A 367 -0.25 15.65 -6.57
CA GLY A 367 -0.68 14.45 -7.27
C GLY A 367 -1.42 14.74 -8.58
N VAL A 368 -1.17 13.90 -9.58
CA VAL A 368 -1.89 13.79 -10.84
C VAL A 368 -2.33 12.33 -11.01
N PHE A 369 -3.63 12.08 -10.97
CA PHE A 369 -4.19 10.74 -10.81
C PHE A 369 -4.73 10.22 -12.14
N LEU A 370 -4.19 9.09 -12.59
CA LEU A 370 -4.65 8.35 -13.76
C LEU A 370 -5.41 7.12 -13.28
N GLN A 371 -6.75 7.22 -13.24
CA GLN A 371 -7.59 6.12 -12.80
C GLN A 371 -7.93 5.22 -13.99
N ILE A 372 -7.53 3.95 -13.90
CA ILE A 372 -7.71 2.94 -14.93
C ILE A 372 -8.66 1.91 -14.37
N VAL A 373 -9.85 1.82 -14.96
CA VAL A 373 -10.89 0.87 -14.55
C VAL A 373 -11.01 -0.18 -15.65
N GLY A 374 -10.68 -1.42 -15.29
CA GLY A 374 -10.76 -2.57 -16.17
C GLY A 374 -12.19 -2.99 -16.46
N ARG A 375 -12.33 -4.02 -17.30
CA ARG A 375 -13.59 -4.74 -17.45
C ARG A 375 -13.43 -6.10 -16.81
N ASN A 376 -14.30 -6.41 -15.86
CA ASN A 376 -14.30 -7.69 -15.18
C ASN A 376 -14.82 -8.77 -16.14
N SER A 377 -14.07 -9.86 -16.27
CA SER A 377 -14.47 -11.00 -17.11
C SER A 377 -15.44 -11.94 -16.40
N SER A 378 -15.47 -11.87 -15.06
CA SER A 378 -16.41 -12.57 -14.19
C SER A 378 -17.05 -11.63 -13.15
N ASP A 379 -18.03 -12.15 -12.42
CA ASP A 379 -18.60 -11.49 -11.25
C ASP A 379 -19.01 -12.54 -10.21
N ALA A 380 -19.16 -12.10 -8.96
CA ALA A 380 -19.49 -12.94 -7.83
C ALA A 380 -20.42 -12.22 -6.84
N GLU A 381 -21.49 -12.91 -6.46
CA GLU A 381 -22.38 -12.49 -5.38
C GLU A 381 -21.66 -12.46 -4.02
N ILE A 382 -21.97 -11.45 -3.21
CA ILE A 382 -21.51 -11.35 -1.82
C ILE A 382 -22.67 -11.77 -0.90
N PRO A 383 -22.57 -12.93 -0.20
CA PRO A 383 -23.65 -13.39 0.66
C PRO A 383 -24.02 -12.35 1.74
N GLY A 384 -25.32 -12.04 1.81
CA GLY A 384 -25.86 -11.05 2.75
C GLY A 384 -25.71 -9.58 2.34
N ARG A 385 -25.28 -9.31 1.10
CA ARG A 385 -25.28 -7.98 0.48
C ARG A 385 -26.23 -7.93 -0.71
N ASP A 386 -26.61 -6.72 -1.07
CA ASP A 386 -27.45 -6.37 -2.23
C ASP A 386 -26.63 -5.92 -3.44
N PHE A 387 -25.31 -6.12 -3.39
CA PHE A 387 -24.37 -5.82 -4.45
C PHE A 387 -23.33 -6.96 -4.63
N THR A 388 -22.77 -7.07 -5.83
CA THR A 388 -21.72 -8.03 -6.19
C THR A 388 -20.31 -7.49 -5.93
N PHE A 389 -19.28 -8.33 -6.16
CA PHE A 389 -17.89 -7.87 -6.12
C PHE A 389 -17.56 -6.86 -7.22
N ALA A 390 -18.09 -7.04 -8.45
CA ALA A 390 -17.88 -6.06 -9.52
C ALA A 390 -18.53 -4.71 -9.18
N GLU A 391 -19.74 -4.73 -8.62
CA GLU A 391 -20.43 -3.50 -8.18
C GLU A 391 -19.69 -2.82 -7.02
N LEU A 392 -19.14 -3.59 -6.08
CA LEU A 392 -18.32 -3.06 -4.98
C LEU A 392 -17.05 -2.39 -5.49
N GLU A 393 -16.30 -3.05 -6.38
CA GLU A 393 -15.09 -2.49 -6.97
C GLU A 393 -15.37 -1.22 -7.77
N GLN A 394 -16.40 -1.24 -8.61
CA GLN A 394 -16.83 -0.06 -9.38
C GLN A 394 -17.22 1.09 -8.44
N ALA A 395 -17.97 0.81 -7.37
CA ALA A 395 -18.31 1.82 -6.37
C ALA A 395 -17.09 2.36 -5.60
N GLN A 396 -16.05 1.55 -5.40
CA GLN A 396 -14.78 2.00 -4.82
C GLN A 396 -14.01 2.91 -5.79
N ALA A 397 -13.97 2.59 -7.08
CA ALA A 397 -13.37 3.44 -8.11
C ALA A 397 -14.10 4.78 -8.24
N ASP A 398 -15.44 4.75 -8.28
CA ASP A 398 -16.29 5.94 -8.38
C ASP A 398 -16.23 6.80 -7.12
N GLY A 399 -16.26 6.17 -5.94
CA GLY A 399 -16.10 6.85 -4.66
C GLY A 399 -14.75 7.56 -4.53
N ASP A 400 -13.67 6.95 -4.99
CA ASP A 400 -12.35 7.57 -5.00
C ASP A 400 -12.29 8.76 -5.97
N LEU A 401 -12.79 8.59 -7.20
CA LEU A 401 -12.85 9.66 -8.21
C LEU A 401 -13.63 10.89 -7.71
N LEU A 402 -14.80 10.66 -7.11
CA LEU A 402 -15.62 11.70 -6.50
C LEU A 402 -14.87 12.44 -5.37
N THR A 403 -14.10 11.70 -4.59
CA THR A 403 -13.33 12.26 -3.47
C THR A 403 -12.17 13.10 -3.99
N LEU A 404 -11.37 12.58 -4.93
CA LEU A 404 -10.27 13.33 -5.55
C LEU A 404 -10.78 14.64 -6.18
N HIS A 405 -11.90 14.59 -6.90
CA HIS A 405 -12.51 15.77 -7.50
C HIS A 405 -12.97 16.80 -6.45
N ARG A 406 -13.56 16.37 -5.33
CA ARG A 406 -13.98 17.25 -4.23
C ARG A 406 -12.80 17.99 -3.58
N HIS A 407 -11.64 17.34 -3.51
CA HIS A 407 -10.40 17.95 -3.04
C HIS A 407 -9.74 18.88 -4.09
N GLY A 408 -10.34 19.03 -5.28
CA GLY A 408 -9.80 19.85 -6.37
C GLY A 408 -8.54 19.25 -7.00
N LEU A 409 -8.32 17.94 -6.84
CA LEU A 409 -7.14 17.25 -7.35
C LEU A 409 -7.30 16.94 -8.84
N ARG A 410 -6.16 16.88 -9.53
CA ARG A 410 -6.10 16.58 -10.97
C ARG A 410 -6.25 15.08 -11.17
N VAL A 411 -7.41 14.67 -11.66
CA VAL A 411 -7.75 13.27 -11.88
C VAL A 411 -8.40 13.09 -13.25
N VAL A 412 -8.06 12.01 -13.94
CA VAL A 412 -8.70 11.57 -15.17
C VAL A 412 -8.93 10.08 -15.12
N ARG A 413 -10.12 9.65 -15.57
CA ARG A 413 -10.39 8.24 -15.85
C ARG A 413 -9.99 7.96 -17.31
N THR A 414 -9.16 6.95 -17.51
CA THR A 414 -8.58 6.60 -18.82
C THR A 414 -8.46 5.09 -18.98
N THR A 415 -8.20 4.64 -20.19
CA THR A 415 -7.81 3.25 -20.50
C THR A 415 -6.30 3.11 -20.70
N VAL A 416 -5.81 1.86 -20.66
CA VAL A 416 -4.42 1.53 -21.00
C VAL A 416 -4.08 1.94 -22.43
N ASP A 417 -4.99 1.69 -23.38
CA ASP A 417 -4.81 2.03 -24.80
C ASP A 417 -4.72 3.55 -25.03
N GLU A 418 -5.57 4.33 -24.37
CA GLU A 418 -5.51 5.80 -24.41
C GLU A 418 -4.20 6.31 -23.78
N LEU A 419 -3.76 5.71 -22.68
CA LEU A 419 -2.50 6.08 -22.03
C LEU A 419 -1.29 5.77 -22.92
N ALA A 420 -1.28 4.61 -23.58
CA ALA A 420 -0.22 4.20 -24.49
C ALA A 420 -0.11 5.10 -25.73
N THR A 421 -1.18 5.82 -26.08
CA THR A 421 -1.23 6.73 -27.24
C THR A 421 -1.23 8.21 -26.84
N ALA A 422 -0.99 8.51 -25.56
CA ALA A 422 -0.93 9.88 -25.04
C ALA A 422 0.18 10.68 -25.75
N ARG A 423 -0.11 11.94 -26.11
CA ARG A 423 0.79 12.76 -26.93
C ARG A 423 2.16 13.01 -26.31
N VAL A 424 2.25 12.93 -24.98
CA VAL A 424 3.52 13.12 -24.26
C VAL A 424 4.47 11.94 -24.44
N LEU A 425 3.95 10.77 -24.84
CA LEU A 425 4.72 9.54 -25.05
C LEU A 425 5.04 9.27 -26.54
N THR A 426 4.47 10.07 -27.45
CA THR A 426 4.64 9.97 -28.91
C THR A 426 5.49 11.12 -29.44
#